data_AF-A0A973XL73-F1
#
_entry.id   AF-A0A973XL73-F1
#
_cell.length_a   1.000
_cell.length_b   1.000
_cell.length_c   1.000
_cell.angle_alpha   90.00
_cell.angle_beta   90.00
_cell.angle_gamma   90.00
#
_symmetry.space_group_name_H-M   'P 1'
#
loop_
_entity.id
_entity.type
_entity.pdbx_description
1 polymer ?
#
loop_
_entity_poly.entity_id
_entity_poly.type
_entity_poly.pdbx_seq_one_letter_code
_entity_poly.pdbx_strand_id
1 'polypeptide(L)' 'MEAATFRKWLTDRGCRFDHHEEKRGDGPVAVTVHREGRTAEVPLGGSRQTLDHEVVRRACEELGLDWRELPGPTNQA' A
#
# COMPACT_ATOMS: atom_id res chain seq x y z
N MET A 1 -8.79 5.10 1.03
CA MET A 1 -8.32 4.41 2.26
C MET A 1 -7.09 5.15 2.78
N GLU A 2 -6.87 5.26 4.10
CA GLU A 2 -5.62 5.87 4.59
C GLU A 2 -4.39 4.97 4.32
N ALA A 3 -3.28 5.58 3.93
CA ALA A 3 -1.99 4.91 3.73
C ALA A 3 -1.55 4.11 4.97
N ALA A 4 -1.75 4.64 6.17
CA ALA A 4 -1.42 3.96 7.41
C ALA A 4 -2.18 2.62 7.58
N THR A 5 -3.47 2.61 7.25
CA THR A 5 -4.31 1.40 7.30
C THR A 5 -3.86 0.36 6.27
N PHE A 6 -3.59 0.79 5.04
CA PHE A 6 -3.12 -0.11 3.99
C PHE A 6 -1.74 -0.71 4.33
N ARG A 7 -0.82 0.11 4.85
CA ARG A 7 0.49 -0.35 5.34
C ARG A 7 0.34 -1.40 6.45
N LYS A 8 -0.53 -1.16 7.43
CA LYS A 8 -0.74 -2.14 8.52
C LYS A 8 -1.30 -3.45 7.97
N TRP A 9 -2.28 -3.39 7.07
CA TRP A 9 -2.90 -4.55 6.44
C TRP A 9 -1.91 -5.40 5.61
N LEU A 10 -1.04 -4.73 4.86
CA LEU A 10 0.04 -5.38 4.12
C LEU A 10 1.04 -6.06 5.08
N THR A 11 1.40 -5.40 6.19
CA THR A 11 2.28 -5.97 7.22
C THR A 11 1.70 -7.23 7.84
N ASP A 12 0.40 -7.22 8.14
CA ASP A 12 -0.34 -8.35 8.72
C ASP A 12 -0.30 -9.60 7.82
N ARG A 13 -0.33 -9.39 6.50
CA ARG A 13 -0.19 -10.45 5.49
C ARG A 13 1.24 -10.92 5.24
N GLY A 14 2.20 -10.44 6.03
CA GLY A 14 3.62 -10.76 5.85
C GLY A 14 4.26 -10.05 4.66
N CYS A 15 3.66 -8.98 4.13
CA CYS A 15 4.33 -8.14 3.15
C CYS A 15 5.43 -7.34 3.84
N ARG A 16 6.62 -7.36 3.26
CA ARG A 16 7.76 -6.56 3.71
C ARG A 16 7.79 -5.26 2.92
N PHE A 17 8.07 -4.17 3.61
CA PHE A 17 8.27 -2.88 2.97
C PHE A 17 9.76 -2.70 2.84
N ASP A 18 10.25 -2.66 1.62
CA ASP A 18 11.57 -2.15 1.34
C ASP A 18 11.44 -0.63 1.35
N HIS A 19 11.76 -0.07 2.52
CA HIS A 19 11.80 1.35 2.71
C HIS A 19 13.17 1.80 2.22
N HIS A 20 13.24 2.30 0.98
CA HIS A 20 14.34 3.20 0.63
C HIS A 20 14.23 4.40 1.56
N GLU A 21 15.01 4.36 2.63
CA GLU A 21 15.08 5.41 3.65
C GLU A 21 15.82 6.61 3.07
N GLU A 22 15.28 7.22 2.01
CA GLU A 22 15.98 8.25 1.26
C GLU A 22 15.05 9.41 0.92
N LYS A 23 15.11 10.37 1.85
CA LYS A 23 15.07 11.82 1.66
C LYS A 23 13.78 12.50 2.10
N ARG A 24 13.97 13.27 3.18
CA ARG A 24 13.31 14.55 3.47
C ARG A 24 13.14 15.35 2.18
N GLY A 25 12.03 15.16 1.51
CA GLY A 25 11.62 15.88 0.31
C GLY A 25 10.10 15.92 0.32
N ASP A 26 9.54 17.11 0.17
CA ASP A 26 8.12 17.44 0.24
C ASP A 26 7.34 16.84 -0.96
N GLY A 27 7.35 15.52 -1.11
CA GLY A 27 6.76 14.81 -2.25
C GLY A 27 6.21 13.44 -1.87
N PRO A 28 5.29 12.87 -2.69
CA PRO A 28 4.71 11.56 -2.42
C PRO A 28 5.80 10.49 -2.50
N VAL A 29 6.25 9.99 -1.34
CA VAL A 29 7.23 8.90 -1.27
C VAL A 29 6.54 7.59 -1.65
N ALA A 30 6.98 6.96 -2.74
CA ALA A 30 6.60 5.59 -3.06
C ALA A 30 7.43 4.63 -2.19
N VAL A 31 6.79 3.61 -1.63
CA VAL A 31 7.45 2.51 -0.92
C VAL A 31 7.30 1.25 -1.74
N THR A 32 8.36 0.46 -1.82
CA THR A 32 8.32 -0.82 -2.51
C THR A 32 7.92 -1.88 -1.51
N VAL A 33 6.84 -2.61 -1.82
CA VAL A 33 6.32 -3.70 -1.00
C VAL A 33 6.75 -5.01 -1.65
N HIS A 34 7.38 -5.89 -0.89
CA HIS A 34 7.82 -7.22 -1.29
C HIS A 34 6.94 -8.28 -0.62
N ARG A 35 6.44 -9.24 -1.38
CA ARG A 35 5.65 -10.37 -0.88
C ARG A 35 5.97 -11.62 -1.69
N GLU A 36 6.50 -12.65 -1.03
CA GLU A 36 6.65 -14.00 -1.61
C GLU A 36 7.26 -14.04 -3.03
N GLY A 37 8.26 -13.18 -3.29
CA GLY A 37 8.92 -13.07 -4.60
C GLY A 37 8.28 -12.07 -5.58
N ARG A 38 7.18 -11.42 -5.20
CA ARG A 38 6.53 -10.32 -5.93
C ARG A 38 6.85 -8.98 -5.29
N THR A 39 6.84 -7.93 -6.09
CA THR A 39 7.09 -6.56 -5.64
C THR A 39 6.09 -5.61 -6.24
N ALA A 40 5.63 -4.63 -5.47
CA ALA A 40 4.79 -3.56 -5.98
C ALA A 40 5.15 -2.22 -5.33
N GLU A 41 5.09 -1.17 -6.12
CA GLU A 41 5.35 0.19 -5.67
C GLU A 41 4.03 0.84 -5.23
N VAL A 42 3.99 1.34 -3.99
CA VAL A 42 2.80 1.95 -3.43
C VAL A 42 3.15 3.33 -2.88
N PRO A 43 2.43 4.41 -3.24
CA PRO A 43 2.64 5.75 -2.69
C PRO A 43 2.18 5.85 -1.21
N LEU A 44 2.85 5.15 -0.29
CA LEU A 44 2.58 5.14 1.16
C LEU A 44 3.34 6.21 1.95
N GLY A 45 4.03 7.12 1.26
CA GLY A 45 4.96 8.09 1.82
C GLY A 45 4.39 9.09 2.81
N GLY A 46 3.09 9.37 2.71
CA GLY A 46 2.39 10.22 3.65
C GLY A 46 1.56 9.40 4.62
N SER A 47 1.90 9.42 5.91
CA SER A 47 1.09 8.74 6.95
C SER A 47 -0.37 9.21 7.01
N ARG A 48 -0.65 10.40 6.46
CA ARG A 48 -1.97 11.04 6.35
C ARG A 48 -2.54 11.08 4.94
N GLN A 49 -1.89 10.47 3.96
CA GLN A 49 -2.39 10.50 2.59
C GLN A 49 -3.47 9.45 2.40
N THR A 50 -4.60 9.87 1.83
CA THR A 50 -5.64 8.95 1.37
C THR A 50 -5.18 8.36 0.04
N LEU A 51 -5.05 7.05 0.00
CA LEU A 51 -4.81 6.31 -1.22
C LEU A 51 -6.10 6.13 -2.00
N ASP A 52 -5.98 6.37 -3.30
CA ASP A 52 -6.98 6.04 -4.30
C ASP A 52 -7.18 4.52 -4.41
N HIS A 53 -8.43 4.11 -4.61
CA HIS A 53 -8.79 2.70 -4.70
C HIS A 53 -8.14 2.00 -5.90
N GLU A 54 -7.97 2.72 -7.02
CA GLU A 54 -7.27 2.18 -8.19
C GLU A 54 -5.79 1.90 -7.92
N VAL A 55 -5.13 2.79 -7.17
CA VAL A 55 -3.72 2.62 -6.78
C VAL A 55 -3.57 1.42 -5.87
N VAL A 56 -4.44 1.29 -4.88
CA VAL A 56 -4.44 0.14 -3.96
C VAL A 56 -4.74 -1.16 -4.70
N ARG A 57 -5.72 -1.15 -5.60
CA ARG A 57 -6.08 -2.32 -6.41
C ARG A 57 -4.91 -2.77 -7.27
N ARG A 58 -4.27 -1.85 -8.00
CA ARG A 58 -3.10 -2.16 -8.84
C ARG A 58 -1.97 -2.75 -8.01
N ALA A 59 -1.65 -2.15 -6.87
CA ALA A 59 -0.65 -2.66 -5.94
C ALA A 59 -0.99 -4.08 -5.47
N CYS A 60 -2.24 -4.35 -5.12
CA CYS A 60 -2.69 -5.69 -4.76
C CYS A 60 -2.53 -6.70 -5.92
N GLU A 61 -2.91 -6.34 -7.15
CA GLU A 61 -2.75 -7.21 -8.32
C GLU A 61 -1.27 -7.56 -8.56
N GLU A 62 -0.36 -6.59 -8.46
CA GLU A 62 1.09 -6.84 -8.61
C GLU A 62 1.65 -7.70 -7.46
N LEU A 63 1.17 -7.51 -6.23
CA LEU A 63 1.52 -8.35 -5.07
C LEU A 63 0.81 -9.72 -5.07
N GLY A 64 -0.11 -9.98 -6.01
CA GLY A 64 -0.95 -11.18 -6.00
C GLY A 64 -1.85 -11.28 -4.77
N LEU A 65 -2.30 -10.15 -4.26
CA LEU A 65 -3.20 -10.04 -3.13
C LEU A 65 -4.62 -9.81 -3.63
N ASP A 66 -5.58 -10.43 -2.95
CA ASP A 66 -6.98 -10.13 -3.19
C ASP A 66 -7.34 -8.77 -2.60
N TRP A 67 -7.49 -7.77 -3.47
CA TRP A 67 -7.98 -6.44 -3.11
C TRP A 67 -9.38 -6.50 -2.47
N ARG A 68 -10.13 -7.60 -2.67
CA ARG A 68 -11.43 -7.82 -2.04
C ARG A 68 -11.34 -8.03 -0.53
N GLU A 69 -10.18 -8.45 -0.03
CA GLU A 69 -9.94 -8.62 1.41
C GLU A 69 -9.35 -7.37 2.08
N LEU A 70 -9.22 -6.29 1.31
CA LEU A 70 -8.82 -4.99 1.85
C LEU A 70 -9.89 -4.46 2.80
N PRO A 71 -9.51 -3.81 3.91
CA PRO A 71 -10.40 -3.04 4.76
C PRO A 71 -10.73 -1.72 4.04
N GLY A 72 -11.43 -1.82 2.91
CA GLY A 72 -12.03 -0.66 2.25
C GLY A 72 -13.29 -0.21 2.99
N PRO A 73 -13.71 1.06 2.85
CA PRO A 73 -15.07 1.41 3.21
C PRO A 73 -15.98 0.58 2.32
N THR A 74 -16.64 -0.41 2.90
CA THR A 74 -17.77 -1.10 2.29
C THR A 74 -18.65 -0.05 1.66
N ASN A 75 -18.71 -0.02 0.33
CA ASN A 75 -19.72 0.75 -0.38
C ASN A 75 -21.07 0.06 -0.13
N GLN A 76 -21.65 0.33 1.04
CA GLN A 76 -23.06 0.13 1.29
C GLN A 76 -23.77 1.43 0.94
N ALA A 77 -24.08 1.59 -0.35
CA ALA A 77 -25.37 2.00 -0.92
C ALA A 77 -25.19 2.27 -2.42
#